data_AF-A0ABC8TJ06-F1
#
_entry.id   AF-A0ABC8TJ06-F1
#
_cell.length_a   1.000
_cell.length_b   1.000
_cell.length_c   1.000
_cell.angle_alpha   90.00
_cell.angle_beta   90.00
_cell.angle_gamma   90.00
#
_symmetry.space_group_name_H-M   'P 1'
#
loop_
_entity.id
_entity.type
_entity.pdbx_description
1 polymer ?
#
loop_
_entity_poly.entity_id
_entity_poly.type
_entity_poly.pdbx_seq_one_letter_code
_entity_poly.pdbx_strand_id
1 'polypeptide(L)'
;MSLKLDVQLPFLVSLIWPYMPWFGEPDTREPCWSLIARSVDDVERFFKETIENRDEGIVLKDFGSKWEPSDRSGKWLKLKPEYIRAGSDLDALIIGGYYGSGRRGGEVAQFLLASPSVQPQIHIPGGKWFSYFIQ
;
A
#
# COMPACT_ATOMS: atom_id res chain seq x y z
N MET A 1 -25.89 -17.58 3.44
CA MET A 1 -26.63 -16.49 2.76
C MET A 1 -25.72 -15.28 2.80
N SER A 2 -25.10 -14.88 1.68
CA SER A 2 -24.15 -13.76 1.69
C SER A 2 -24.90 -12.43 1.62
N LEU A 3 -24.58 -11.54 2.56
CA LEU A 3 -25.11 -10.18 2.61
C LEU A 3 -24.35 -9.29 1.64
N LYS A 4 -25.05 -8.29 1.11
CA LYS A 4 -24.46 -7.26 0.26
C LYS A 4 -23.70 -6.23 1.12
N LEU A 5 -22.76 -5.53 0.49
CA LEU A 5 -21.88 -4.58 1.17
C LEU A 5 -22.64 -3.42 1.84
N ASP A 6 -23.71 -2.95 1.19
CA ASP A 6 -24.65 -1.93 1.67
C ASP A 6 -25.32 -2.29 3.02
N VAL A 7 -25.49 -3.58 3.28
CA VAL A 7 -26.04 -4.10 4.54
C VAL A 7 -24.93 -4.40 5.57
N GLN A 8 -23.76 -4.85 5.11
CA GLN A 8 -22.65 -5.24 5.99
C GLN A 8 -21.95 -4.05 6.65
N LEU A 9 -21.73 -2.96 5.91
CA LEU A 9 -20.97 -1.80 6.40
C LEU A 9 -21.64 -1.11 7.61
N PRO A 10 -22.94 -0.75 7.57
CA PRO A 10 -23.59 -0.10 8.71
C PRO A 10 -23.64 -1.01 9.94
N PHE A 11 -23.88 -2.31 9.73
CA PHE A 11 -23.93 -3.30 10.80
C PHE A 11 -22.58 -3.44 11.51
N LEU A 12 -21.49 -3.57 10.74
CA LEU A 12 -20.16 -3.75 11.29
C LEU A 12 -19.67 -2.50 12.03
N VAL A 13 -19.99 -1.30 11.51
CA VAL A 13 -19.70 -0.04 12.20
C VAL A 13 -20.44 0.02 13.54
N SER A 14 -21.72 -0.31 13.58
CA SER A 14 -22.52 -0.28 14.83
C SER A 14 -22.00 -1.23 15.92
N LEU A 15 -21.36 -2.34 15.53
CA LEU A 15 -20.82 -3.36 16.43
C LEU A 15 -19.47 -2.98 17.05
N ILE A 16 -18.63 -2.29 16.29
CA ILE A 16 -17.25 -1.97 16.70
C ILE A 16 -17.16 -0.61 17.38
N TRP A 17 -18.04 0.34 16.99
CA TRP A 17 -18.04 1.72 17.48
C TRP A 17 -17.94 1.87 19.02
N PRO A 18 -18.68 1.10 19.85
CA PRO A 18 -18.62 1.24 21.30
C PRO A 18 -17.26 0.87 21.91
N TYR A 19 -16.41 0.15 21.18
CA TYR A 19 -15.12 -0.37 21.65
C TYR A 19 -13.91 0.40 21.10
N MET A 20 -14.17 1.49 20.36
CA MET A 20 -13.16 2.29 19.68
C MET A 20 -13.26 3.77 20.09
N PRO A 21 -13.09 4.11 21.38
CA PRO A 21 -13.32 5.47 21.92
C PRO A 21 -12.30 6.53 21.47
N TRP A 22 -11.23 6.12 20.78
CA TRP A 22 -10.26 7.04 20.15
C TRP A 22 -10.70 7.52 18.76
N PHE A 23 -11.79 6.95 18.24
CA PHE A 23 -12.43 7.41 17.01
C PHE A 23 -13.51 8.40 17.43
N GLY A 24 -13.28 9.69 17.15
CA GLY A 24 -14.11 10.80 17.62
C GLY A 24 -15.60 10.68 17.26
N GLU A 25 -16.41 11.49 17.94
CA GLU A 25 -17.87 11.55 17.77
C GLU A 25 -18.27 11.86 16.30
N PRO A 26 -19.39 11.32 15.78
CA PRO A 26 -19.67 11.28 14.33
C PRO A 26 -20.06 12.62 13.68
N ASP A 27 -19.70 13.77 14.27
CA ASP A 27 -20.03 15.11 13.75
C ASP A 27 -18.82 16.04 13.49
N THR A 28 -17.59 15.54 13.63
CA THR A 28 -16.39 16.26 13.17
C THR A 28 -15.89 15.66 11.86
N ARG A 29 -15.77 16.52 10.84
CA ARG A 29 -15.21 16.24 9.50
C ARG A 29 -13.76 15.72 9.57
N GLU A 30 -13.58 14.47 9.98
CA GLU A 30 -12.33 13.71 9.96
C GLU A 30 -12.59 12.33 9.34
N PRO A 31 -11.63 11.76 8.59
CA PRO A 31 -11.90 11.23 7.27
C PRO A 31 -12.72 9.95 7.34
N CYS A 32 -13.79 9.95 6.55
CA CYS A 32 -14.51 8.74 6.19
C CYS A 32 -13.53 7.82 5.44
N TRP A 33 -12.95 6.84 6.15
CA TRP A 33 -12.11 5.76 5.60
C TRP A 33 -12.80 4.97 4.48
N SER A 34 -14.07 5.29 4.19
CA SER A 34 -14.79 4.92 2.98
C SER A 34 -15.61 6.10 2.47
N LEU A 35 -15.63 6.30 1.15
CA LEU A 35 -16.48 7.25 0.46
C LEU A 35 -17.46 6.49 -0.43
N ILE A 36 -18.76 6.81 -0.35
CA ILE A 36 -19.73 6.36 -1.36
C ILE A 36 -19.59 7.29 -2.56
N ALA A 37 -18.72 6.92 -3.48
CA ALA A 37 -18.51 7.66 -4.73
C ALA A 37 -19.66 7.40 -5.72
N ARG A 38 -20.12 8.47 -6.39
CA ARG A 38 -21.13 8.38 -7.47
C ARG A 38 -20.57 8.81 -8.83
N SER A 39 -19.39 9.44 -8.81
CA SER A 39 -18.69 9.94 -9.98
C SER A 39 -17.21 9.54 -9.94
N VAL A 40 -16.54 9.64 -11.08
CA VAL A 40 -15.09 9.42 -11.17
C VAL A 40 -14.34 10.50 -10.38
N ASP A 41 -14.82 11.75 -10.43
CA ASP A 41 -14.21 12.87 -9.70
C ASP A 41 -14.17 12.64 -8.18
N ASP A 42 -15.20 11.98 -7.62
CA ASP A 42 -15.22 11.60 -6.20
C ASP A 42 -14.11 10.60 -5.87
N VAL A 43 -13.88 9.64 -6.75
CA VAL A 43 -12.83 8.63 -6.60
C VAL A 43 -11.46 9.28 -6.72
N GLU A 44 -11.25 10.15 -7.70
CA GLU A 44 -9.98 10.85 -7.92
C GLU A 44 -9.62 11.75 -6.73
N ARG A 45 -10.60 12.50 -6.20
CA ARG A 45 -10.42 13.35 -5.03
C ARG A 45 -10.01 12.51 -3.81
N PHE A 46 -10.76 11.44 -3.52
CA PHE A 46 -10.47 10.56 -2.39
C PHE A 46 -9.11 9.87 -2.54
N PHE A 47 -8.79 9.41 -3.75
CA PHE A 47 -7.50 8.79 -4.05
C PHE A 47 -6.33 9.76 -3.86
N LYS A 48 -6.50 11.03 -4.26
CA LYS A 48 -5.50 12.07 -4.05
C LYS A 48 -5.25 12.32 -2.56
N GLU A 49 -6.30 12.40 -1.76
CA GLU A 49 -6.21 12.55 -0.30
C GLU A 49 -5.47 11.35 0.34
N THR A 50 -5.76 10.12 -0.10
CA THR A 50 -5.04 8.90 0.32
C THR A 50 -3.54 8.97 0.00
N ILE A 51 -3.17 9.48 -1.19
CA ILE A 51 -1.76 9.69 -1.56
C ILE A 51 -1.10 10.75 -0.68
N GLU A 52 -1.78 11.86 -0.42
CA GLU A 52 -1.27 12.94 0.44
C GLU A 52 -1.03 12.44 1.87
N ASN A 53 -1.86 11.52 2.35
CA ASN A 53 -1.71 10.84 3.64
C ASN A 53 -0.64 9.73 3.65
N ARG A 54 0.01 9.45 2.51
CA ARG A 54 1.01 8.37 2.33
C ARG A 54 0.46 6.96 2.61
N ASP A 55 -0.83 6.76 2.38
CA ASP A 55 -1.46 5.44 2.44
C ASP A 55 -1.10 4.60 1.20
N GLU A 56 -1.32 3.28 1.28
CA GLU A 56 -0.99 2.33 0.19
C GLU A 56 -1.83 2.54 -1.08
N GLY A 57 -3.07 3.05 -0.93
CA GLY A 57 -4.03 3.22 -2.02
C GLY A 57 -5.46 2.96 -1.56
N ILE A 58 -6.39 2.82 -2.51
CA ILE A 58 -7.82 2.64 -2.24
C ILE A 58 -8.35 1.31 -2.79
N VAL A 59 -9.45 0.82 -2.21
CA VAL A 59 -10.19 -0.34 -2.71
C VAL A 59 -11.57 0.11 -3.19
N LEU A 60 -11.82 -0.01 -4.48
CA LEU A 60 -13.12 0.22 -5.10
C LEU A 60 -13.95 -1.05 -4.98
N LYS A 61 -15.10 -0.96 -4.31
CA LYS A 61 -16.04 -2.06 -4.15
C LYS A 61 -17.36 -1.69 -4.80
N ASP A 62 -17.89 -2.59 -5.62
CA ASP A 62 -19.26 -2.44 -6.09
C ASP A 62 -20.23 -2.50 -4.90
N PHE A 63 -20.98 -1.43 -4.71
CA PHE A 63 -21.94 -1.26 -3.61
C PHE A 63 -23.03 -2.34 -3.62
N GLY A 64 -23.44 -2.80 -4.82
CA GLY A 64 -24.46 -3.84 -4.97
C GLY A 64 -23.92 -5.28 -4.84
N SER A 65 -22.60 -5.44 -4.75
CA SER A 65 -21.97 -6.76 -4.74
C SER A 65 -22.20 -7.49 -3.42
N LYS A 66 -22.44 -8.80 -3.53
CA LYS A 66 -22.37 -9.73 -2.41
C LYS A 66 -20.92 -10.15 -2.20
N TRP A 67 -20.54 -10.33 -0.94
CA TRP A 67 -19.23 -10.90 -0.63
C TRP A 67 -19.24 -12.40 -0.94
N GLU A 68 -18.38 -12.86 -1.84
CA GLU A 68 -18.31 -14.26 -2.24
C GLU A 68 -16.89 -14.79 -2.01
N PRO A 69 -16.70 -15.85 -1.19
CA PRO A 69 -15.40 -16.45 -1.00
C PRO A 69 -14.82 -16.92 -2.34
N SER A 70 -13.52 -16.69 -2.56
CA SER A 70 -12.81 -17.06 -3.79
C SER A 70 -13.28 -16.35 -5.08
N ASP A 71 -14.16 -15.35 -5.01
CA ASP A 71 -14.55 -14.57 -6.18
C ASP A 71 -13.41 -13.64 -6.64
N ARG A 72 -13.04 -13.75 -7.92
CA ARG A 72 -12.04 -12.89 -8.59
C ARG A 72 -12.64 -12.11 -9.76
N SER A 73 -13.97 -11.99 -9.82
CA SER A 73 -14.72 -11.33 -10.91
C SER A 73 -14.53 -9.81 -11.02
N GLY A 74 -13.52 -9.23 -10.37
CA GLY A 74 -13.22 -7.80 -10.46
C GLY A 74 -14.20 -6.88 -9.75
N LYS A 75 -15.13 -7.40 -8.94
CA LYS A 75 -16.07 -6.59 -8.13
C LYS A 75 -15.35 -5.69 -7.11
N TRP A 76 -14.12 -6.06 -6.75
CA TRP A 76 -13.28 -5.40 -5.76
C TRP A 76 -11.93 -5.09 -6.44
N LEU A 77 -11.71 -3.83 -6.79
CA LEU A 77 -10.53 -3.36 -7.50
C LEU A 77 -9.61 -2.61 -6.54
N LYS A 78 -8.31 -2.92 -6.59
CA LYS A 78 -7.28 -2.21 -5.85
C LYS A 78 -6.70 -1.14 -6.76
N LEU A 79 -6.79 0.12 -6.35
CA LEU A 79 -6.14 1.23 -7.04
C LEU A 79 -4.99 1.72 -6.17
N LYS A 80 -3.78 1.63 -6.71
CA LYS A 80 -2.59 2.06 -5.99
C LYS A 80 -1.77 3.06 -6.82
N PRO A 81 -1.02 3.97 -6.17
CA PRO A 81 -0.27 5.01 -6.87
C PRO A 81 0.72 4.44 -7.89
N GLU A 82 1.36 3.30 -7.57
CA GLU A 82 2.31 2.61 -8.45
C GLU A 82 1.69 2.02 -9.73
N TYR A 83 0.36 1.96 -9.83
CA TYR A 83 -0.30 1.52 -11.06
C TYR A 83 -0.49 2.66 -12.07
N ILE A 84 -0.54 3.91 -11.59
CA ILE A 84 -0.80 5.09 -12.42
C ILE A 84 0.51 5.79 -12.78
N ARG A 85 1.42 5.88 -11.82
CA ARG A 85 2.78 6.35 -12.05
C ARG A 85 3.66 5.11 -12.06
N ALA A 86 4.56 5.00 -13.04
CA ALA A 86 5.70 4.12 -12.88
C ALA A 86 6.28 4.42 -11.50
N GLY A 87 6.31 3.41 -10.62
CA GLY A 87 6.86 3.56 -9.28
C GLY A 87 8.24 4.19 -9.38
N SER A 88 8.73 4.79 -8.30
CA SER A 88 10.11 5.27 -8.27
C SER A 88 11.06 4.16 -8.71
N ASP A 89 11.58 4.26 -9.93
CA ASP A 89 12.54 3.31 -10.47
C ASP A 89 13.79 3.38 -9.58
N LEU A 90 14.24 2.22 -9.12
CA LEU A 90 15.41 2.11 -8.26
C LEU A 90 16.58 1.61 -9.08
N ASP A 91 17.62 2.43 -9.22
CA ASP A 91 18.90 2.00 -9.75
C ASP A 91 19.61 1.11 -8.71
N ALA A 92 19.71 -0.18 -9.01
CA ALA A 92 20.36 -1.17 -8.15
C ALA A 92 21.22 -2.14 -8.96
N LEU A 93 22.31 -2.62 -8.34
CA LEU A 93 23.23 -3.59 -8.93
C LEU A 93 22.91 -5.00 -8.44
N ILE A 94 22.92 -5.98 -9.35
CA ILE A 94 22.82 -7.40 -8.98
C ILE A 94 24.16 -7.87 -8.41
N ILE A 95 24.17 -8.30 -7.16
CA ILE A 95 25.38 -8.80 -6.46
C ILE A 95 25.33 -10.31 -6.19
N GLY A 96 24.21 -10.96 -6.46
CA GLY A 96 24.05 -12.40 -6.28
C GLY A 96 22.67 -12.89 -6.74
N GLY A 97 22.45 -14.20 -6.66
CA GLY A 97 21.16 -14.80 -6.99
C GLY A 97 20.98 -16.18 -6.39
N TYR A 98 19.71 -16.57 -6.22
CA TYR A 98 19.30 -17.85 -5.67
C TYR A 98 18.59 -18.67 -6.75
N TYR A 99 18.95 -19.95 -6.86
CA TYR A 99 18.30 -20.88 -7.77
C TYR A 99 16.88 -21.19 -7.30
N GLY A 100 15.95 -21.22 -8.24
CA GLY A 100 14.56 -21.60 -7.97
C GLY A 100 14.44 -23.08 -7.62
N SER A 101 13.32 -23.44 -7.00
CA SER A 101 12.94 -24.83 -6.75
C SER A 101 11.66 -25.19 -7.50
N GLY A 102 11.38 -26.50 -7.63
CA GLY A 102 10.18 -27.01 -8.30
C GLY A 102 10.14 -26.66 -9.80
N ARG A 103 9.06 -26.01 -10.25
CA ARG A 103 8.83 -25.67 -11.66
C ARG A 103 9.83 -24.64 -12.22
N ARG A 104 10.56 -23.92 -11.35
CA ARG A 104 11.64 -22.98 -11.71
C ARG A 104 13.02 -23.52 -11.31
N GLY A 105 13.15 -24.84 -11.15
CA GLY A 105 14.41 -25.50 -10.84
C GLY A 105 15.38 -25.48 -12.03
N GLY A 106 16.64 -25.18 -11.76
CA GLY A 106 17.71 -25.13 -12.78
C GLY A 106 18.09 -23.71 -13.24
N GLU A 107 17.28 -22.71 -12.91
CA GLU A 107 17.53 -21.29 -13.25
C GLU A 107 17.58 -20.42 -11.99
N VAL A 108 18.29 -19.29 -12.08
CA VAL A 108 18.31 -18.26 -11.02
C VAL A 108 16.93 -17.59 -10.99
N ALA A 109 16.22 -17.71 -9.87
CA ALA A 109 14.83 -17.25 -9.74
C ALA A 109 14.69 -15.97 -8.91
N GLN A 110 15.69 -15.64 -8.09
CA GLN A 110 15.69 -14.45 -7.24
C GLN A 110 17.06 -13.79 -7.32
N PHE A 111 17.10 -12.46 -7.37
CA PHE A 111 18.32 -11.67 -7.42
C PHE A 111 18.51 -10.89 -6.13
N LEU A 112 19.74 -10.86 -5.63
CA LEU A 112 20.15 -9.99 -4.54
C LEU A 112 20.62 -8.67 -5.15
N LEU A 113 19.92 -7.59 -4.79
CA LEU A 113 20.20 -6.23 -5.27
C LEU A 113 20.92 -5.43 -4.19
N ALA A 114 21.91 -4.63 -4.60
CA ALA A 114 22.59 -3.65 -3.77
C ALA A 114 22.42 -2.25 -4.35
N SER A 115 22.24 -1.26 -3.49
CA SER A 115 22.32 0.15 -3.88
C SER A 115 23.71 0.69 -3.53
N PRO A 116 24.42 1.35 -4.45
CA PRO A 116 25.71 1.96 -4.13
C PRO A 116 25.48 3.10 -3.13
N SER A 117 26.08 3.01 -1.94
CA SER A 117 26.18 4.17 -1.06
C SER A 117 27.17 5.15 -1.69
N VAL A 118 26.71 6.34 -2.06
CA VAL A 118 27.61 7.45 -2.36
C VAL A 118 28.32 7.78 -1.06
N GLN A 119 29.55 7.30 -0.89
CA GLN A 119 30.40 7.84 0.16
C GLN A 119 30.63 9.31 -0.20
N PRO A 120 30.23 10.28 0.64
CA PRO A 120 30.64 11.64 0.41
C PRO A 120 32.17 11.64 0.49
N GLN A 121 32.84 11.94 -0.63
CA GLN A 121 34.28 12.21 -0.62
C GLN A 121 34.49 13.56 0.06
N ILE A 122 34.38 13.59 1.37
CA ILE A 122 34.80 14.74 2.16
C ILE A 122 36.32 14.67 2.19
N HIS A 123 36.97 15.45 1.32
CA HIS A 123 38.40 15.64 1.35
C HIS A 123 38.77 16.44 2.62
N ILE A 124 39.17 15.74 3.68
CA ILE A 124 39.72 16.36 4.90
C ILE A 124 41.24 16.17 4.85
N PRO A 125 42.03 17.26 4.70
CA PRO A 125 43.48 17.17 4.72
C PRO A 125 43.97 16.87 6.15
N GLY A 126 44.70 15.77 6.32
CA GLY A 126 45.26 15.35 7.62
C GLY A 126 44.44 14.24 8.28
N GLY A 127 44.76 13.00 7.92
CA GLY A 127 43.95 11.82 8.23
C GLY A 127 43.68 11.55 9.71
N LYS A 128 42.46 11.07 9.96
CA LYS A 128 42.07 10.08 10.98
C LYS A 128 40.68 9.56 10.61
N TRP A 129 40.57 8.26 10.35
CA TRP A 129 39.32 7.60 10.02
C TRP A 129 38.58 7.23 11.32
N PHE A 130 37.39 7.78 11.53
CA PHE A 130 36.43 7.27 12.51
C PHE A 130 35.07 7.18 11.83
N SER A 131 34.55 5.95 11.69
CA SER A 131 33.16 5.72 11.28
C SER A 131 32.41 5.16 12.49
N TYR A 132 31.43 5.91 13.00
CA TYR A 132 30.43 5.37 13.92
C TYR A 132 29.19 4.97 13.10
N PHE A 133 28.85 3.68 13.12
CA PHE A 133 27.49 3.24 12.92
C PHE A 133 26.91 2.98 14.31
N ILE A 134 25.99 3.84 14.75
CA ILE A 134 25.13 3.57 15.90
C ILE A 134 23.90 2.88 15.33
N GLN A 135 23.62 1.67 15.84
CA GLN A 135 22.37 0.96 15.63
C GLN A 135 21.33 1.39 16.67
#